data_AF-A0A183UUD7-F1
#
_entry.id   AF-A0A183UUD7-F1
#
_cell.length_a   1.000
_cell.length_b   1.000
_cell.length_c   1.000
_cell.angle_alpha   90.00
_cell.angle_beta   90.00
_cell.angle_gamma   90.00
#
_symmetry.space_group_name_H-M   'P 1'
#
loop_
_entity.id
_entity.type
_entity.pdbx_description
1 polymer ?
#
loop_
_entity_poly.entity_id
_entity_poly.type
_entity_poly.pdbx_seq_one_letter_code
_entity_poly.pdbx_strand_id
1 'polypeptide(L)'
;MLWALWNSQVEEILPEIDQNAILEYYEEKRIEKLSNQGFFARIWNIIKGWFRKESDEHHCYANDPGCIRAVIDGLRDDERRLLEDAVSRGNLSEVTKFVESKLCTVPPLYEEYHRWHAQNDVPHALRDITLGLTYAQKRAMDKLRRLELTDAIKDYYRGRIERRTAKEQQKFQEIEEFIQRMNKTFARCYNPRRIKSNLRK
;
A
#
# COMPACT_ATOMS: atom_id res chain seq x y z
N MET A 1 8.87 3.26 -9.04
CA MET A 1 9.27 1.84 -9.12
C MET A 1 8.60 1.00 -8.04
N LEU A 2 8.83 1.29 -6.75
CA LEU A 2 8.19 0.56 -5.64
C LEU A 2 6.66 0.54 -5.73
N TRP A 3 6.06 1.68 -6.07
CA TRP A 3 4.63 1.78 -6.37
C TRP A 3 4.16 0.83 -7.48
N ALA A 4 4.95 0.67 -8.55
CA ALA A 4 4.57 -0.17 -9.69
C ALA A 4 4.60 -1.66 -9.31
N LEU A 5 5.63 -2.08 -8.56
CA LEU A 5 5.74 -3.43 -8.02
C LEU A 5 4.60 -3.72 -7.04
N TRP A 6 4.32 -2.78 -6.14
CA TRP A 6 3.19 -2.88 -5.21
C TRP A 6 1.85 -3.03 -5.92
N ASN A 7 1.54 -2.11 -6.84
CA ASN A 7 0.27 -2.18 -7.58
C ASN A 7 0.18 -3.45 -8.42
N SER A 8 1.27 -3.94 -9.01
CA SER A 8 1.24 -5.20 -9.77
C SER A 8 0.75 -6.40 -8.94
N GLN A 9 0.98 -6.39 -7.63
CA GLN A 9 0.57 -7.45 -6.71
C GLN A 9 -0.84 -7.21 -6.14
N VAL A 10 -1.18 -5.95 -5.85
CA VAL A 10 -2.38 -5.60 -5.06
C VAL A 10 -3.59 -5.27 -5.94
N GLU A 11 -3.38 -4.70 -7.13
CA GLU A 11 -4.42 -4.09 -7.96
C GLU A 11 -5.52 -5.06 -8.42
N GLU A 12 -5.18 -6.34 -8.63
CA GLU A 12 -6.17 -7.36 -9.02
C GLU A 12 -7.25 -7.57 -7.95
N ILE A 13 -6.87 -7.42 -6.68
CA ILE A 13 -7.75 -7.65 -5.53
C ILE A 13 -8.29 -6.34 -5.02
N LEU A 14 -7.46 -5.31 -4.96
CA LEU A 14 -7.76 -4.02 -4.37
C LEU A 14 -7.33 -2.92 -5.36
N PRO A 15 -8.26 -2.46 -6.21
CA PRO A 15 -7.99 -1.40 -7.18
C PRO A 15 -7.43 -0.14 -6.51
N GLU A 16 -6.65 0.66 -7.23
CA GLU A 16 -5.97 1.84 -6.67
C GLU A 16 -6.94 2.82 -5.97
N ILE A 17 -8.13 3.05 -6.53
CA ILE A 17 -9.14 3.90 -5.90
C ILE A 17 -9.63 3.35 -4.54
N ASP A 18 -9.68 2.03 -4.40
CA ASP A 18 -10.05 1.36 -3.15
C ASP A 18 -8.90 1.43 -2.14
N GLN A 19 -7.64 1.26 -2.59
CA GLN A 19 -6.45 1.47 -1.77
C GLN A 19 -6.42 2.89 -1.20
N ASN A 20 -6.69 3.90 -2.03
CA ASN A 20 -6.74 5.31 -1.64
C ASN A 20 -7.84 5.59 -0.61
N ALA A 21 -9.05 5.06 -0.84
CA ALA A 21 -10.15 5.19 0.11
C ALA A 21 -9.82 4.58 1.49
N ILE A 22 -9.17 3.42 1.53
CA ILE A 22 -8.76 2.79 2.79
C ILE A 22 -7.66 3.60 3.48
N LEU A 23 -6.65 4.09 2.74
CA LEU A 23 -5.60 4.95 3.28
C LEU A 23 -6.18 6.23 3.90
N GLU A 24 -7.13 6.86 3.23
CA GLU A 24 -7.82 8.05 3.72
C GLU A 24 -8.59 7.78 5.02
N TYR A 25 -9.34 6.67 5.09
CA TYR A 25 -10.00 6.26 6.33
C TYR A 25 -9.03 6.06 7.50
N TYR A 26 -7.91 5.37 7.29
CA TYR A 26 -6.94 5.16 8.37
C TYR A 26 -6.21 6.44 8.77
N GLU A 27 -6.02 7.38 7.85
CA GLU A 27 -5.47 8.70 8.14
C GLU A 27 -6.46 9.53 8.97
N GLU A 28 -7.74 9.57 8.61
CA GLU A 28 -8.79 10.21 9.40
C GLU A 28 -8.85 9.62 10.81
N LYS A 29 -8.84 8.29 10.94
CA LYS A 29 -8.84 7.58 12.22
C LYS A 29 -7.61 7.91 13.07
N ARG A 30 -6.45 8.09 12.43
CA ARG A 30 -5.21 8.53 13.11
C ARG A 30 -5.36 9.96 13.63
N ILE A 31 -5.86 10.88 12.80
CA ILE A 31 -6.11 12.27 13.17
C ILE A 31 -7.12 12.35 14.32
N GLU A 32 -8.19 11.57 14.27
CA GLU A 32 -9.18 11.49 15.34
C GLU A 32 -8.56 10.96 16.65
N LYS A 33 -7.79 9.86 16.60
CA LYS A 33 -7.04 9.35 17.76
C LYS A 33 -6.11 10.41 18.35
N LEU A 34 -5.40 11.16 17.52
CA LEU A 34 -4.54 12.26 17.95
C LEU A 34 -5.36 13.40 18.56
N SER A 35 -6.49 13.75 17.96
CA SER A 35 -7.40 14.78 18.46
C SER A 35 -7.94 14.42 19.86
N ASN A 36 -8.30 13.16 20.05
CA ASN A 36 -8.81 12.64 21.32
C ASN A 36 -7.72 12.44 22.39
N GLN A 37 -6.44 12.54 22.03
CA GLN A 37 -5.34 12.51 23.00
C GLN A 37 -5.15 13.87 23.66
N GLY A 38 -5.02 13.86 24.99
CA GLY A 38 -4.61 15.04 25.75
C GLY A 38 -3.24 15.57 25.32
N PHE A 39 -3.00 16.87 25.52
CA PHE A 39 -1.77 17.57 25.12
C PHE A 39 -0.48 16.82 25.51
N PHE A 40 -0.40 16.35 26.76
CA PHE A 40 0.75 15.58 27.26
C PHE A 40 0.88 14.19 26.60
N ALA A 41 -0.22 13.54 26.25
CA ALA A 41 -0.18 12.27 25.53
C ALA A 41 0.35 12.45 24.09
N ARG A 42 0.02 13.56 23.44
CA ARG A 42 0.57 13.91 22.12
C ARG A 42 2.07 14.17 22.19
N ILE A 43 2.50 14.99 23.15
CA ILE A 43 3.93 15.26 23.39
C ILE A 43 4.67 13.96 23.73
N TRP A 44 4.11 13.13 24.61
CA TRP A 44 4.70 11.84 24.97
C TRP A 44 4.81 10.89 23.78
N ASN A 45 3.86 10.90 22.84
CA ASN A 45 3.95 10.11 21.60
C ASN A 45 5.04 10.63 20.65
N ILE A 46 5.23 11.95 20.56
CA ILE A 46 6.35 12.56 19.80
C ILE A 46 7.69 12.16 20.44
N ILE A 47 7.78 12.27 21.76
CA ILE A 47 8.97 11.90 22.55
C ILE A 47 9.27 10.40 22.41
N LYS A 48 8.27 9.52 22.54
CA LYS A 48 8.44 8.08 22.26
C LYS A 48 8.92 7.81 20.85
N GLY A 49 8.48 8.60 19.87
CA GLY A 49 8.96 8.52 18.49
C GLY A 49 10.46 8.81 18.37
N TRP A 50 11.02 9.67 19.22
CA TRP A 50 12.45 9.97 19.27
C TRP A 50 13.28 8.95 20.05
N PHE A 51 12.67 8.31 21.07
CA PHE A 51 13.32 7.30 21.91
C PHE A 51 13.12 5.85 21.45
N ARG A 52 12.24 5.61 20.46
CA ARG A 52 12.27 4.37 19.69
C ARG A 52 13.59 4.34 18.93
N LYS A 53 14.65 3.81 19.57
CA LYS A 53 15.63 3.00 18.85
C LYS A 53 14.80 1.98 18.08
N GLU A 54 14.96 1.93 16.77
CA GLU A 54 14.45 0.85 15.93
C GLU A 54 15.10 -0.46 16.40
N SER A 55 14.63 -1.03 17.51
CA SER A 55 14.74 -2.47 17.76
C SER A 55 13.61 -3.15 16.97
N ASP A 56 13.57 -2.90 15.67
CA ASP A 56 12.67 -3.54 14.72
C ASP A 56 13.38 -4.83 14.24
N GLU A 57 13.52 -5.81 15.14
CA GLU A 57 14.08 -7.13 14.79
C GLU A 57 13.18 -7.92 13.81
N HIS A 58 12.06 -7.37 13.33
CA HIS A 58 11.08 -8.13 12.53
C HIS A 58 10.50 -7.42 11.30
N HIS A 59 11.12 -6.38 10.73
CA HIS A 59 10.56 -5.79 9.50
C HIS A 59 11.63 -5.53 8.44
N CYS A 60 11.65 -6.39 7.41
CA CYS A 60 12.20 -6.05 6.11
C CYS A 60 11.40 -4.85 5.60
N TYR A 61 11.94 -3.64 5.75
CA TYR A 61 11.16 -2.42 5.57
C TYR A 61 10.61 -2.33 4.16
N ALA A 62 9.29 -2.31 4.04
CA ALA A 62 8.62 -2.15 2.76
C ALA A 62 8.92 -0.80 2.07
N ASN A 63 9.55 0.12 2.80
CA ASN A 63 9.71 1.53 2.46
C ASN A 63 11.04 1.84 1.76
N ASP A 64 12.01 0.93 1.87
CA ASP A 64 13.32 1.01 1.20
C ASP A 64 13.87 -0.41 1.04
N PRO A 65 13.26 -1.23 0.17
CA PRO A 65 13.77 -2.58 -0.07
C PRO A 65 15.13 -2.45 -0.75
N GLY A 66 16.19 -2.78 0.01
CA GLY A 66 17.58 -2.69 -0.42
C GLY A 66 17.83 -3.47 -1.70
N CYS A 67 17.17 -4.64 -1.84
CA CYS A 67 17.16 -5.44 -3.07
C CYS A 67 16.66 -4.68 -4.31
N ILE A 68 15.53 -3.98 -4.23
CA ILE A 68 14.99 -3.24 -5.39
C ILE A 68 15.84 -1.99 -5.67
N ARG A 69 16.32 -1.32 -4.61
CA ARG A 69 17.21 -0.17 -4.76
C ARG A 69 18.52 -0.54 -5.46
N ALA A 70 19.15 -1.64 -5.04
CA ALA A 70 20.36 -2.15 -5.66
C ALA A 70 20.17 -2.47 -7.15
N VAL A 71 19.00 -2.99 -7.53
CA VAL A 71 18.66 -3.20 -8.95
C VAL A 71 18.56 -1.88 -9.69
N ILE A 72 17.81 -0.90 -9.16
CA ILE A 72 17.56 0.40 -9.81
C ILE A 72 18.86 1.21 -9.96
N ASP A 73 19.70 1.20 -8.93
CA ASP A 73 20.97 1.91 -8.90
C ASP A 73 22.00 1.25 -9.85
N GLY A 74 21.86 -0.04 -10.12
CA GLY A 74 22.69 -0.79 -11.06
C GLY A 74 22.24 -0.78 -12.52
N LEU A 75 21.13 -0.10 -12.86
CA LEU A 75 20.63 -0.05 -14.25
C LEU A 75 21.46 0.88 -15.12
N ARG A 76 21.67 0.48 -16.38
CA ARG A 76 22.19 1.35 -17.43
C ARG A 76 21.13 2.40 -17.85
N ASP A 77 21.56 3.48 -18.48
CA ASP A 77 20.68 4.59 -18.87
C ASP A 77 19.58 4.19 -19.88
N ASP A 78 19.85 3.22 -20.75
CA ASP A 78 18.88 2.64 -21.67
C ASP A 78 17.84 1.78 -20.93
N GLU A 79 18.30 0.94 -20.01
CA GLU A 79 17.45 0.09 -19.15
C GLU A 79 16.56 0.92 -18.23
N ARG A 80 17.09 2.00 -17.65
CA ARG A 80 16.32 2.94 -16.83
C ARG A 80 15.20 3.60 -17.65
N ARG A 81 15.49 4.04 -18.88
CA ARG A 81 14.49 4.65 -19.77
C ARG A 81 13.39 3.68 -20.19
N LEU A 82 13.73 2.43 -20.49
CA LEU A 82 12.74 1.38 -20.79
C LEU A 82 11.82 1.14 -19.59
N LEU A 83 12.38 1.06 -18.38
CA LEU A 83 11.62 0.84 -17.17
C LEU A 83 10.71 2.03 -16.83
N GLU A 84 11.17 3.26 -17.04
CA GLU A 84 10.36 4.47 -16.90
C GLU A 84 9.22 4.54 -17.92
N ASP A 85 9.46 4.16 -19.18
CA ASP A 85 8.42 4.08 -20.22
C ASP A 85 7.35 3.05 -19.87
N ALA A 86 7.75 1.85 -19.42
CA ALA A 86 6.83 0.80 -18.96
C ALA A 86 5.94 1.27 -17.81
N VAL A 87 6.52 1.98 -16.82
CA VAL A 87 5.75 2.60 -15.72
C VAL A 87 4.78 3.65 -16.26
N SER A 88 5.21 4.51 -17.19
CA SER A 88 4.38 5.57 -17.75
C SER A 88 3.17 5.04 -18.54
N ARG A 89 3.31 3.87 -19.15
CA ARG A 89 2.26 3.17 -19.90
C ARG A 89 1.37 2.29 -19.02
N GLY A 90 1.65 2.22 -17.72
CA GLY A 90 0.92 1.35 -16.80
C GLY A 90 1.19 -0.14 -17.02
N ASN A 91 2.28 -0.52 -17.71
CA ASN A 91 2.62 -1.93 -17.93
C ASN A 91 3.34 -2.51 -16.70
N LEU A 92 2.60 -2.67 -15.60
CA LEU A 92 3.16 -3.07 -14.31
C LEU A 92 3.75 -4.48 -14.35
N SER A 93 3.18 -5.39 -15.14
CA SER A 93 3.69 -6.76 -15.30
C SER A 93 5.10 -6.79 -15.93
N GLU A 94 5.36 -5.90 -16.89
CA GLU A 94 6.68 -5.77 -17.52
C GLU A 94 7.71 -5.22 -16.54
N VAL A 95 7.32 -4.27 -15.70
CA VAL A 95 8.17 -3.74 -14.61
C VAL A 95 8.56 -4.85 -13.63
N THR A 96 7.61 -5.66 -13.19
CA THR A 96 7.85 -6.78 -12.26
C THR A 96 8.79 -7.83 -12.88
N LYS A 97 8.52 -8.26 -14.12
CA LYS A 97 9.38 -9.22 -14.83
C LYS A 97 10.81 -8.70 -15.01
N PHE A 98 10.95 -7.42 -15.34
CA PHE A 98 12.25 -6.80 -15.51
C PHE A 98 13.05 -6.82 -14.19
N VAL A 99 12.44 -6.39 -13.08
CA VAL A 99 13.09 -6.38 -11.76
C VAL A 99 13.46 -7.79 -11.32
N GLU A 100 12.55 -8.76 -11.46
CA GLU A 100 12.83 -10.16 -11.14
C GLU A 100 13.98 -10.74 -11.97
N SER A 101 14.04 -10.44 -13.27
CA SER A 101 15.13 -10.90 -14.14
C SER A 101 16.50 -10.42 -13.69
N LYS A 102 16.59 -9.18 -13.17
CA LYS A 102 17.83 -8.62 -12.63
C LYS A 102 18.17 -9.26 -11.29
N LEU A 103 17.18 -9.48 -10.43
CA LEU A 103 17.37 -10.12 -9.13
C LEU A 103 17.82 -11.58 -9.24
N CYS A 104 17.34 -12.33 -10.25
CA CYS A 104 17.77 -13.70 -10.50
C CYS A 104 19.28 -13.84 -10.73
N THR A 105 19.97 -12.77 -11.13
CA THR A 105 21.43 -12.75 -11.30
C THR A 105 22.19 -12.55 -9.98
N VAL A 106 21.49 -12.22 -8.89
CA VAL A 106 22.04 -11.96 -7.56
C VAL A 106 21.19 -12.69 -6.48
N PRO A 107 21.48 -13.98 -6.21
CA PRO A 107 20.63 -14.83 -5.36
C PRO A 107 20.27 -14.25 -3.97
N PRO A 108 21.18 -13.60 -3.23
CA PRO A 108 20.83 -13.00 -1.94
C PRO A 108 19.75 -11.90 -2.03
N LEU A 109 19.79 -11.09 -3.09
CA LEU A 109 18.79 -10.02 -3.32
C LEU A 109 17.46 -10.60 -3.81
N TYR A 110 17.51 -11.71 -4.56
CA TYR A 110 16.32 -12.44 -4.97
C TYR A 110 15.53 -12.98 -3.77
N GLU A 111 16.21 -13.61 -2.80
CA GLU A 111 15.58 -14.09 -1.57
C GLU A 111 15.00 -12.96 -0.72
N GLU A 112 15.71 -11.83 -0.62
CA GLU A 112 15.21 -10.63 0.05
C GLU A 112 13.94 -10.09 -0.61
N TYR A 113 13.91 -10.00 -1.94
CA TYR A 113 12.74 -9.58 -2.69
C TYR A 113 11.54 -10.51 -2.48
N HIS A 114 11.75 -11.83 -2.49
CA HIS A 114 10.66 -12.79 -2.24
C HIS A 114 10.09 -12.67 -0.83
N ARG A 115 10.95 -12.46 0.17
CA ARG A 115 10.49 -12.17 1.55
C ARG A 115 9.70 -10.88 1.62
N TRP A 116 10.17 -9.82 0.99
CA TRP A 116 9.45 -8.55 0.89
C TRP A 116 8.09 -8.73 0.20
N HIS A 117 8.06 -9.43 -0.93
CA HIS A 117 6.83 -9.69 -1.70
C HIS A 117 5.80 -10.48 -0.88
N ALA A 118 6.24 -11.54 -0.18
CA ALA A 118 5.38 -12.35 0.69
C ALA A 118 4.79 -11.56 1.87
N GLN A 119 5.54 -10.61 2.43
CA GLN A 119 5.08 -9.78 3.56
C GLN A 119 4.09 -8.67 3.15
N ASN A 120 4.03 -8.36 1.86
CA ASN A 120 3.20 -7.29 1.30
C ASN A 120 1.98 -7.81 0.54
N ASP A 121 1.60 -9.08 0.76
CA ASP A 121 0.37 -9.62 0.20
C ASP A 121 -0.89 -9.06 0.87
N VAL A 122 -1.99 -9.02 0.11
CA VAL A 122 -3.27 -8.51 0.60
C VAL A 122 -3.81 -9.45 1.69
N PRO A 123 -4.08 -8.96 2.93
CA PRO A 123 -4.57 -9.79 4.02
C PRO A 123 -5.86 -10.52 3.66
N HIS A 124 -6.01 -11.76 4.14
CA HIS A 124 -7.22 -12.56 3.93
C HIS A 124 -8.50 -11.80 4.30
N ALA A 125 -8.46 -11.05 5.40
CA ALA A 125 -9.59 -10.24 5.84
C ALA A 125 -10.06 -9.18 4.83
N LEU A 126 -9.12 -8.58 4.07
CA LEU A 126 -9.41 -7.64 2.98
C LEU A 126 -9.81 -8.37 1.70
N ARG A 127 -9.20 -9.52 1.42
CA ARG A 127 -9.62 -10.41 0.32
C ARG A 127 -11.07 -10.83 0.50
N ASP A 128 -11.49 -11.22 1.70
CA ASP A 128 -12.88 -11.61 2.01
C ASP A 128 -13.87 -10.47 1.77
N ILE A 129 -13.49 -9.22 2.09
CA ILE A 129 -14.35 -8.05 1.84
C ILE A 129 -14.60 -7.90 0.34
N THR A 130 -13.56 -8.10 -0.46
CA THR A 130 -13.60 -7.80 -1.90
C THR A 130 -14.13 -8.97 -2.72
N LEU A 131 -13.74 -10.20 -2.38
CA LEU A 131 -14.17 -11.43 -3.04
C LEU A 131 -15.54 -11.92 -2.54
N GLY A 132 -15.93 -11.54 -1.32
CA GLY A 132 -17.24 -11.87 -0.74
C GLY A 132 -18.39 -10.98 -1.24
N LEU A 133 -18.14 -10.10 -2.21
CA LEU A 133 -19.18 -9.26 -2.82
C LEU A 133 -20.18 -10.11 -3.60
N THR A 134 -21.47 -9.92 -3.36
CA THR A 134 -22.50 -10.44 -4.25
C THR A 134 -22.40 -9.77 -5.63
N TYR A 135 -22.98 -10.38 -6.66
CA TYR A 135 -22.99 -9.78 -8.01
C TYR A 135 -23.54 -8.34 -8.01
N ALA A 136 -24.62 -8.09 -7.28
CA ALA A 136 -25.20 -6.75 -7.15
C ALA A 136 -24.26 -5.78 -6.45
N GLN A 137 -23.58 -6.21 -5.38
CA GLN A 137 -22.61 -5.38 -4.67
C GLN A 137 -21.36 -5.10 -5.52
N LYS A 138 -20.87 -6.08 -6.28
CA LYS A 138 -19.76 -5.89 -7.22
C LYS A 138 -20.11 -4.84 -8.27
N ARG A 139 -21.29 -4.92 -8.89
CA ARG A 139 -21.77 -3.89 -9.83
C ARG A 139 -21.89 -2.51 -9.19
N ALA A 140 -22.36 -2.43 -7.94
CA ALA A 140 -22.45 -1.17 -7.21
C ALA A 140 -21.06 -0.58 -6.97
N MET A 141 -20.11 -1.39 -6.48
CA MET A 141 -18.72 -0.98 -6.28
C MET A 141 -18.08 -0.52 -7.58
N ASP A 142 -18.25 -1.27 -8.68
CA ASP A 142 -17.73 -0.88 -9.99
C ASP A 142 -18.31 0.46 -10.46
N LYS A 143 -19.58 0.74 -10.15
CA LYS A 143 -20.20 2.05 -10.43
C LYS A 143 -19.60 3.16 -9.58
N LEU A 144 -19.37 2.91 -8.28
CA LEU A 144 -18.70 3.90 -7.40
C LEU A 144 -17.29 4.22 -7.91
N ARG A 145 -16.54 3.18 -8.33
CA ARG A 145 -15.19 3.33 -8.90
C ARG A 145 -15.20 4.16 -10.18
N ARG A 146 -16.11 3.85 -11.11
CA ARG A 146 -16.26 4.59 -12.38
C ARG A 146 -16.66 6.05 -12.20
N LEU A 147 -17.42 6.35 -11.15
CA LEU A 147 -17.85 7.71 -10.83
C LEU A 147 -16.88 8.43 -9.89
N GLU A 148 -15.75 7.79 -9.55
CA GLU A 148 -14.73 8.33 -8.64
C GLU A 148 -15.29 8.77 -7.28
N LEU A 149 -16.31 8.06 -6.78
CA LEU A 149 -16.97 8.37 -5.50
C LEU A 149 -16.17 7.81 -4.32
N THR A 150 -14.95 8.32 -4.11
CA THR A 150 -14.00 7.85 -3.10
C THR A 150 -14.59 7.85 -1.68
N ASP A 151 -15.39 8.86 -1.30
CA ASP A 151 -16.04 8.89 0.01
C ASP A 151 -17.02 7.72 0.22
N ALA A 152 -17.79 7.34 -0.81
CA ALA A 152 -18.71 6.22 -0.73
C ALA A 152 -17.95 4.87 -0.65
N ILE A 153 -16.82 4.75 -1.36
CA ILE A 153 -15.92 3.60 -1.30
C ILE A 153 -15.30 3.51 0.10
N LYS A 154 -14.85 4.64 0.66
CA LYS A 154 -14.32 4.76 2.02
C LYS A 154 -15.35 4.33 3.06
N ASP A 155 -16.59 4.81 2.97
CA ASP A 155 -17.67 4.42 3.88
C ASP A 155 -18.00 2.92 3.78
N TYR A 156 -17.96 2.34 2.58
CA TYR A 156 -18.10 0.91 2.40
C TYR A 156 -17.03 0.13 3.17
N TYR A 157 -15.75 0.48 2.99
CA TYR A 157 -14.65 -0.19 3.69
C TYR A 157 -14.70 0.05 5.20
N ARG A 158 -14.97 1.29 5.64
CA ARG A 158 -15.18 1.62 7.06
C ARG A 158 -16.23 0.71 7.68
N GLY A 159 -17.41 0.61 7.06
CA GLY A 159 -18.49 -0.26 7.54
C GLY A 159 -18.12 -1.74 7.58
N ARG A 160 -17.28 -2.23 6.67
CA ARG A 160 -16.83 -3.64 6.63
C ARG A 160 -15.69 -3.95 7.60
N ILE A 161 -14.86 -2.96 7.89
CA ILE A 161 -13.73 -3.06 8.80
C ILE A 161 -14.20 -2.91 10.25
N GLU A 162 -15.14 -2.01 10.53
CA GLU A 162 -15.60 -1.69 11.89
C GLU A 162 -16.71 -2.62 12.42
N ARG A 163 -17.52 -3.24 11.56
CA ARG A 163 -18.62 -4.13 11.98
C ARG A 163 -18.18 -5.54 12.43
N ARG A 164 -16.93 -5.70 12.86
CA ARG A 164 -16.35 -7.02 13.16
C ARG A 164 -16.38 -7.32 14.66
N THR A 165 -16.70 -8.56 14.99
CA THR A 165 -16.84 -9.04 16.38
C THR A 165 -15.51 -9.08 17.13
N ALA A 166 -15.53 -9.24 18.46
CA ALA A 166 -14.30 -9.34 19.25
C ALA A 166 -13.37 -10.50 18.85
N LYS A 167 -13.91 -11.57 18.25
CA LYS A 167 -13.12 -12.68 17.66
C LYS A 167 -12.45 -12.31 16.33
N GLU A 168 -12.84 -11.21 15.71
CA GLU A 168 -12.31 -10.71 14.45
C GLU A 168 -11.37 -9.52 14.62
N GLN A 169 -11.05 -9.13 15.87
CA GLN A 169 -10.08 -8.08 16.19
C GLN A 169 -8.71 -8.35 15.57
N GLN A 170 -8.29 -9.63 15.53
CA GLN A 170 -7.05 -10.05 14.88
C GLN A 170 -7.05 -9.73 13.38
N LYS A 171 -8.20 -9.89 12.72
CA LYS A 171 -8.38 -9.54 11.30
C LYS A 171 -8.25 -8.02 11.08
N PHE A 172 -8.70 -7.20 12.04
CA PHE A 172 -8.52 -5.75 11.98
C PHE A 172 -7.05 -5.35 12.11
N GLN A 173 -6.31 -6.02 13.00
CA GLN A 173 -4.89 -5.79 13.22
C GLN A 173 -4.08 -6.09 11.94
N GLU A 174 -4.37 -7.19 11.24
CA GLU A 174 -3.73 -7.53 9.97
C GLU A 174 -3.94 -6.45 8.89
N ILE A 175 -5.15 -5.90 8.82
CA ILE A 175 -5.48 -4.80 7.89
C ILE A 175 -4.72 -3.53 8.30
N GLU A 176 -4.72 -3.17 9.58
CA GLU A 176 -4.01 -1.99 10.06
C GLU A 176 -2.50 -2.09 9.80
N GLU A 177 -1.89 -3.25 10.03
CA GLU A 177 -0.48 -3.50 9.74
C GLU A 177 -0.17 -3.44 8.23
N PHE A 178 -1.02 -4.05 7.40
CA PHE A 178 -0.91 -3.96 5.95
C PHE A 178 -1.03 -2.52 5.46
N ILE A 179 -1.99 -1.76 5.97
CA ILE A 179 -2.18 -0.34 5.60
C ILE A 179 -1.05 0.53 6.16
N GLN A 180 -0.47 0.21 7.31
CA GLN A 180 0.74 0.89 7.78
C GLN A 180 1.93 0.63 6.85
N ARG A 181 2.12 -0.61 6.37
CA ARG A 181 3.13 -0.93 5.36
C ARG A 181 2.83 -0.20 4.05
N MET A 182 1.60 -0.28 3.56
CA MET A 182 1.14 0.45 2.39
C MET A 182 1.38 1.96 2.54
N ASN A 183 0.98 2.60 3.63
CA ASN A 183 1.22 4.02 3.86
C ASN A 183 2.72 4.35 3.83
N LYS A 184 3.59 3.52 4.43
CA LYS A 184 5.03 3.79 4.40
C LYS A 184 5.69 3.51 3.02
N THR A 185 5.21 2.53 2.25
CA THR A 185 5.67 2.18 0.88
C THR A 185 5.09 3.11 -0.19
N PHE A 186 3.79 3.33 -0.10
CA PHE A 186 2.93 4.10 -0.98
C PHE A 186 3.02 5.59 -0.63
N ALA A 187 2.71 6.06 0.59
CA ALA A 187 2.65 7.50 0.94
C ALA A 187 3.97 8.28 0.85
N ARG A 188 5.14 7.62 0.90
CA ARG A 188 6.42 8.29 0.59
C ARG A 188 6.66 8.47 -0.91
N CYS A 189 6.02 7.65 -1.75
CA CYS A 189 6.03 7.74 -3.22
C CYS A 189 4.74 8.37 -3.80
N TYR A 190 3.67 8.41 -3.01
CA TYR A 190 2.35 8.89 -3.35
C TYR A 190 2.31 10.37 -3.04
N ASN A 191 2.13 11.12 -4.11
CA ASN A 191 1.81 12.52 -4.02
C ASN A 191 0.32 12.64 -4.35
N PRO A 192 -0.58 12.85 -3.37
CA PRO A 192 -2.01 13.03 -3.62
C PRO A 192 -2.30 14.22 -4.57
N ARG A 193 -1.31 15.12 -4.78
CA ARG A 193 -1.40 16.21 -5.76
C ARG A 193 -1.13 15.76 -7.21
N ARG A 194 -0.51 14.59 -7.45
CA ARG A 194 -0.22 14.08 -8.80
C ARG A 194 -1.49 13.67 -9.55
N ILE A 195 -2.47 13.12 -8.83
CA ILE A 195 -3.82 12.83 -9.35
C ILE A 195 -4.53 14.14 -9.73
N LYS A 196 -4.41 15.19 -8.90
CA LYS A 196 -5.00 16.51 -9.22
C LYS A 196 -4.28 17.26 -10.35
N SER A 197 -2.99 17.04 -10.57
CA SER A 197 -2.24 17.73 -11.65
C SER A 197 -2.49 17.15 -13.03
N ASN A 198 -2.85 15.87 -13.14
CA ASN A 198 -3.23 15.25 -14.41
C ASN A 198 -4.69 15.58 -14.83
N LEU A 199 -5.47 16.18 -13.93
CA LEU A 199 -6.84 16.66 -14.17
C LEU A 199 -6.91 18.14 -14.59
N ARG A 200 -5.75 18.78 -14.86
CA ARG A 200 -5.67 20.19 -15.31
C ARG A 200 -4.87 20.38 -16.61
N LYS A 201 -4.83 19.37 -17.47
CA LYS A 201 -4.35 19.52 -18.85
C LYS A 201 -5.43 19.10 -19.82
#